data_AF-A0A327JSB1-F1
#
_entry.id   AF-A0A327JSB1-F1
#
_cell.length_a   1.000
_cell.length_b   1.000
_cell.length_c   1.000
_cell.angle_alpha   90.00
_cell.angle_beta   90.00
_cell.angle_gamma   90.00
#
_symmetry.space_group_name_H-M   'P 1'
#
loop_
_entity.id
_entity.type
_entity.pdbx_description
1 polymer ?
#
loop_
_entity_poly.entity_id
_entity_poly.type
_entity_poly.pdbx_seq_one_letter_code
_entity_poly.pdbx_strand_id
1 'polypeptide(L)'
;MSAAFPSLLPIAGTAERCHSLVNADQWPELFEKAALLRTLWDPWTCPEAQLPLLAWAWSVDVWNPGWPLHRKRQVVAESRAFHEAKTTVLGYRMACGYVDAEFVRARLPRHAIFAGGAPTPASHQAWLDG
;
A
#
# COMPACT_ATOMS: atom_id res chain seq x y z
N MET A 1 -13.16 31.24 -23.61
CA MET A 1 -13.55 32.14 -22.51
C MET A 1 -12.29 32.90 -22.11
N SER A 2 -12.38 34.13 -21.60
CA SER A 2 -11.20 34.84 -21.10
C SER A 2 -11.23 34.76 -19.58
N ALA A 3 -10.45 33.85 -19.01
CA ALA A 3 -10.22 33.83 -17.58
C ALA A 3 -9.60 35.17 -17.15
N ALA A 4 -10.24 35.87 -16.23
CA ALA A 4 -9.70 37.09 -15.63
C ALA A 4 -8.60 36.69 -14.63
N PHE A 5 -7.38 36.47 -15.14
CA PHE A 5 -6.24 36.07 -14.34
C PHE A 5 -5.15 37.16 -14.39
N PRO A 6 -4.90 37.86 -13.27
CA PRO A 6 -3.79 38.81 -13.19
C PRO A 6 -2.47 38.04 -13.15
N SER A 7 -1.65 38.22 -14.19
CA SER A 7 -0.31 37.62 -14.26
C SER A 7 0.51 38.02 -13.03
N LEU A 8 1.10 37.02 -12.35
CA LEU A 8 2.05 37.23 -11.25
C LEU A 8 3.43 37.68 -11.74
N LEU A 9 3.71 37.57 -13.05
CA LEU A 9 4.96 38.01 -13.65
C LEU A 9 4.97 39.55 -13.75
N PRO A 10 5.91 40.25 -13.10
CA PRO A 10 5.88 41.71 -12.95
C PRO A 10 6.10 42.49 -14.24
N ILE A 11 6.77 41.90 -15.24
CA ILE A 11 7.04 42.50 -16.56
C ILE A 11 6.85 41.46 -17.68
N ALA A 12 5.67 40.83 -17.72
CA ALA A 12 5.39 39.80 -18.72
C ALA A 12 5.40 40.37 -20.15
N GLY A 13 6.10 39.72 -21.07
CA GLY A 13 5.95 39.91 -22.51
C GLY A 13 4.61 39.33 -23.02
N THR A 14 4.30 39.54 -24.30
CA THR A 14 3.04 39.05 -24.88
C THR A 14 2.92 37.53 -24.82
N ALA A 15 3.99 36.80 -25.15
CA ALA A 15 3.99 35.34 -25.08
C ALA A 15 3.75 34.80 -23.67
N GLU A 16 4.39 35.40 -22.66
CA GLU A 16 4.24 35.02 -21.25
C GLU A 16 2.84 35.30 -20.71
N ARG A 17 2.22 36.41 -21.14
CA ARG A 17 0.81 36.71 -20.85
C ARG A 17 -0.13 35.68 -21.49
N CYS A 18 0.07 35.36 -22.76
CA CYS A 18 -0.73 34.34 -23.46
C CYS A 18 -0.60 32.98 -22.77
N HIS A 19 0.61 32.56 -22.42
CA HIS A 19 0.82 31.30 -21.69
C HIS A 19 0.13 31.31 -20.32
N SER A 20 0.24 32.40 -19.56
CA SER A 20 -0.42 32.53 -18.25
C SER A 20 -1.94 32.44 -18.36
N LEU A 21 -2.55 33.12 -19.35
CA LEU A 21 -4.01 33.10 -19.55
C LEU A 21 -4.52 31.73 -20.00
N VAL A 22 -3.80 31.04 -20.89
CA VAL A 22 -4.15 29.68 -21.33
C VAL A 22 -4.10 28.71 -20.16
N ASN A 23 -3.06 28.78 -19.32
CA ASN A 23 -2.98 27.95 -18.12
C ASN A 23 -4.13 28.27 -17.15
N ALA A 24 -4.38 29.55 -16.88
CA ALA A 24 -5.42 29.97 -15.95
C ALA A 24 -6.84 29.53 -16.38
N ASP A 25 -7.13 29.52 -17.68
CA ASP A 25 -8.41 29.01 -18.22
C ASP A 25 -8.58 27.50 -17.96
N GLN A 26 -7.48 26.73 -17.93
CA GLN A 26 -7.49 25.28 -17.68
C GLN A 26 -7.41 24.90 -16.20
N TRP A 27 -6.93 25.78 -15.33
CA TRP A 27 -6.70 25.49 -13.91
C TRP A 27 -7.92 24.93 -13.16
N PRO A 28 -9.15 25.45 -13.32
CA PRO A 28 -10.30 24.90 -12.60
C PRO A 28 -10.49 23.40 -12.84
N GLU A 29 -10.44 22.98 -14.11
CA GLU A 29 -10.57 21.57 -14.50
C GLU A 29 -9.36 20.74 -14.02
N LEU A 30 -8.15 21.28 -14.15
CA LEU A 30 -6.92 20.63 -13.67
C LEU A 30 -6.94 20.42 -12.15
N PHE A 31 -7.38 21.41 -11.38
CA PHE A 31 -7.45 21.31 -9.92
C PHE A 31 -8.56 20.38 -9.46
N GLU A 32 -9.69 20.34 -10.15
CA GLU A 32 -10.74 19.35 -9.92
C GLU A 32 -10.20 17.93 -10.15
N LYS A 33 -9.50 17.70 -11.27
CA LYS A 33 -8.84 16.41 -11.55
C LYS A 33 -7.76 16.08 -10.52
N ALA A 34 -6.95 17.06 -10.13
CA ALA A 34 -5.90 16.90 -9.12
C ALA A 34 -6.48 16.58 -7.73
N ALA A 35 -7.73 16.95 -7.44
CA ALA A 35 -8.39 16.57 -6.20
C ALA A 35 -8.49 15.05 -6.02
N LEU A 36 -8.61 14.29 -7.12
CA LEU A 36 -8.62 12.82 -7.11
C LEU A 36 -7.32 12.23 -6.57
N LEU A 37 -6.18 12.92 -6.73
CA LEU A 37 -4.90 12.44 -6.21
C LEU A 37 -4.92 12.22 -4.70
N ARG A 38 -5.73 13.00 -3.96
CA ARG A 38 -5.89 12.83 -2.51
C ARG A 38 -6.58 11.52 -2.14
N THR A 39 -7.37 10.95 -3.05
CA THR A 39 -8.09 9.69 -2.82
C THR A 39 -7.21 8.46 -3.09
N LEU A 40 -6.11 8.61 -3.83
CA LEU A 40 -5.30 7.47 -4.28
C LEU A 40 -4.64 6.69 -3.14
N TRP A 41 -4.41 7.30 -1.99
CA TRP A 41 -3.75 6.70 -0.84
C TRP A 41 -4.70 6.19 0.25
N ASP A 42 -6.01 6.18 -0.02
CA ASP A 42 -7.02 5.63 0.88
C ASP A 42 -7.73 4.45 0.20
N PRO A 43 -7.65 3.22 0.75
CA PRO A 43 -8.27 2.04 0.18
C PRO A 43 -9.78 2.13 0.02
N TRP A 44 -10.47 3.03 0.74
CA TRP A 44 -11.93 3.15 0.68
C TRP A 44 -12.40 4.19 -0.33
N THR A 45 -11.59 5.22 -0.60
CA THR A 45 -11.93 6.29 -1.55
C THR A 45 -11.15 6.23 -2.87
N CYS A 46 -10.05 5.47 -2.93
CA CYS A 46 -9.26 5.28 -4.15
C CYS A 46 -10.14 4.75 -5.29
N PRO A 47 -10.07 5.29 -6.52
CA PRO A 47 -10.89 4.77 -7.61
C PRO A 47 -10.46 3.33 -7.98
N GLU A 48 -11.43 2.50 -8.37
CA GLU A 48 -11.22 1.06 -8.54
C GLU A 48 -10.10 0.71 -9.52
N ALA A 49 -9.97 1.49 -10.60
CA ALA A 49 -8.93 1.28 -11.61
C ALA A 49 -7.51 1.44 -11.07
N GLN A 50 -7.31 2.24 -10.02
CA GLN A 50 -6.01 2.50 -9.38
C GLN A 50 -5.79 1.62 -8.14
N LEU A 51 -6.81 0.91 -7.66
CA LEU A 51 -6.69 0.06 -6.47
C LEU A 51 -5.58 -1.01 -6.58
N PRO A 52 -5.32 -1.65 -7.74
CA PRO A 52 -4.19 -2.57 -7.87
C PRO A 52 -2.83 -1.89 -7.70
N LEU A 53 -2.69 -0.63 -8.12
CA LEU A 53 -1.47 0.14 -7.93
C LEU A 53 -1.26 0.50 -6.45
N LEU A 54 -2.34 0.87 -5.75
CA LEU A 54 -2.29 1.09 -4.31
C LEU A 54 -1.93 -0.21 -3.56
N ALA A 55 -2.52 -1.34 -3.94
CA ALA A 55 -2.20 -2.66 -3.38
C ALA A 55 -0.71 -3.00 -3.54
N TRP A 56 -0.14 -2.75 -4.73
CA TRP A 56 1.29 -2.89 -4.99
C TRP A 56 2.13 -1.95 -4.11
N ALA A 57 1.78 -0.66 -4.04
CA ALA A 57 2.49 0.33 -3.23
C ALA A 57 2.51 -0.04 -1.74
N TRP A 58 1.44 -0.68 -1.26
CA TRP A 58 1.31 -1.15 0.12
C TRP A 58 1.78 -2.60 0.32
N SER A 59 2.52 -3.17 -0.64
CA SER A 59 3.08 -4.53 -0.59
C SER A 59 2.06 -5.58 -0.15
N VAL A 60 0.85 -5.54 -0.72
CA VAL A 60 -0.17 -6.58 -0.52
C VAL A 60 0.33 -7.90 -1.10
N ASP A 61 0.46 -8.92 -0.25
CA ASP A 61 1.05 -10.22 -0.63
C ASP A 61 0.08 -11.14 -1.41
N VAL A 62 -1.22 -11.08 -1.08
CA VAL A 62 -2.25 -11.92 -1.73
C VAL A 62 -3.23 -11.01 -2.46
N TRP A 63 -3.30 -11.16 -3.78
CA TRP A 63 -4.19 -10.37 -4.64
C TRP A 63 -4.91 -11.25 -5.66
N ASN A 64 -6.23 -11.14 -5.71
CA ASN A 64 -7.04 -11.80 -6.74
C ASN A 64 -7.86 -10.75 -7.53
N PRO A 65 -7.61 -10.58 -8.84
CA PRO A 65 -8.38 -9.68 -9.69
C PRO A 65 -9.88 -10.00 -9.77
N GLY A 66 -10.27 -11.26 -9.54
CA GLY A 66 -11.65 -11.71 -9.55
C GLY A 66 -12.42 -11.43 -8.25
N TRP A 67 -11.78 -10.91 -7.20
CA TRP A 67 -12.49 -10.55 -5.97
C TRP A 67 -13.50 -9.41 -6.17
N PRO A 68 -14.61 -9.41 -5.41
CA PRO A 68 -15.50 -8.26 -5.37
C PRO A 68 -14.77 -7.03 -4.80
N LEU A 69 -15.17 -5.83 -5.23
CA LEU A 69 -14.49 -4.57 -4.90
C LEU A 69 -14.28 -4.38 -3.40
N HIS A 70 -15.29 -4.67 -2.57
CA HIS A 70 -15.18 -4.54 -1.12
C HIS A 70 -14.04 -5.39 -0.54
N ARG A 71 -13.84 -6.62 -1.03
CA ARG A 71 -12.79 -7.53 -0.57
C ARG A 71 -11.41 -7.05 -1.01
N LYS A 72 -11.29 -6.53 -2.25
CA LYS A 72 -10.07 -5.87 -2.71
C LYS A 72 -9.69 -4.70 -1.80
N ARG A 73 -10.64 -3.82 -1.48
CA ARG A 73 -10.40 -2.67 -0.58
C ARG A 73 -10.03 -3.10 0.83
N GLN A 74 -10.73 -4.12 1.36
CA GLN A 74 -10.45 -4.68 2.68
C GLN A 74 -9.02 -5.21 2.79
N VAL A 75 -8.57 -6.04 1.84
CA VAL A 75 -7.21 -6.61 1.87
C VAL A 75 -6.14 -5.52 1.80
N VAL A 76 -6.36 -4.46 1.01
CA VAL A 76 -5.44 -3.31 0.98
C VAL A 76 -5.45 -2.58 2.34
N ALA A 77 -6.63 -2.29 2.90
CA ALA A 77 -6.76 -1.63 4.21
C ALA A 77 -6.11 -2.43 5.35
N GLU A 78 -6.21 -3.75 5.31
CA GLU A 78 -5.64 -4.67 6.30
C GLU A 78 -4.13 -4.92 6.10
N SER A 79 -3.53 -4.47 4.98
CA SER A 79 -2.13 -4.75 4.63
C SER A 79 -1.15 -4.39 5.76
N ARG A 80 -1.33 -3.21 6.38
CA ARG A 80 -0.49 -2.78 7.50
C ARG A 80 -0.60 -3.73 8.69
N ALA A 81 -1.82 -4.03 9.14
CA ALA A 81 -2.05 -4.91 10.28
C ALA A 81 -1.50 -6.32 10.00
N PHE A 82 -1.65 -6.80 8.77
CA PHE A 82 -1.08 -8.07 8.33
C PHE A 82 0.45 -8.05 8.36
N HIS A 83 1.09 -7.00 7.86
CA HIS A 83 2.54 -6.84 7.91
C HIS A 83 3.08 -6.81 9.33
N GLU A 84 2.43 -6.08 10.24
CA GLU A 84 2.76 -6.04 11.66
C GLU A 84 2.60 -7.42 12.33
N ALA A 85 1.64 -8.22 11.86
CA ALA A 85 1.36 -9.56 12.37
C ALA A 85 2.13 -10.68 11.65
N LYS A 86 2.98 -10.38 10.65
CA LYS A 86 3.73 -11.40 9.89
C LYS A 86 4.50 -12.30 10.85
N THR A 87 4.59 -13.58 10.49
CA THR A 87 5.25 -14.65 11.28
C THR A 87 4.59 -15.01 12.62
N THR A 88 3.51 -14.34 13.01
CA THR A 88 2.70 -14.71 14.18
C THR A 88 1.53 -15.62 13.81
N VAL A 89 0.93 -16.29 14.80
CA VAL A 89 -0.30 -17.06 14.60
C VAL A 89 -1.43 -16.19 14.01
N LEU A 90 -1.53 -14.92 14.42
CA LEU A 90 -2.51 -13.98 13.85
C LEU A 90 -2.23 -13.75 12.36
N GLY A 91 -0.98 -13.49 11.99
CA GLY A 91 -0.60 -13.31 10.58
C GLY A 91 -0.95 -14.54 9.74
N TYR A 92 -0.67 -15.75 10.23
CA TYR A 92 -1.07 -16.97 9.53
C TYR A 92 -2.60 -17.09 9.39
N ARG A 93 -3.37 -16.77 10.43
CA ARG A 93 -4.84 -16.74 10.35
C ARG A 93 -5.34 -15.76 9.29
N MET A 94 -4.79 -14.55 9.24
CA MET A 94 -5.14 -13.53 8.24
C MET A 94 -4.81 -14.01 6.83
N ALA A 95 -3.60 -14.53 6.60
CA ALA A 95 -3.17 -15.05 5.31
C ALA A 95 -4.08 -16.19 4.81
N CYS A 96 -4.42 -17.14 5.68
CA CYS A 96 -5.38 -18.20 5.36
C CYS A 96 -6.76 -17.64 5.03
N GLY A 97 -7.25 -16.65 5.79
CA GLY A 97 -8.54 -15.99 5.53
C GLY A 97 -8.61 -15.32 4.16
N TYR A 98 -7.52 -14.72 3.66
CA TYR A 98 -7.50 -14.11 2.33
C TYR A 98 -7.74 -15.11 1.20
N VAL A 99 -7.33 -16.37 1.38
CA VAL A 99 -7.49 -17.44 0.39
C VAL A 99 -8.61 -18.42 0.73
N ASP A 100 -9.54 -18.03 1.62
CA ASP A 100 -10.67 -18.83 2.08
C ASP A 100 -10.24 -20.19 2.67
N ALA A 101 -9.07 -20.22 3.32
CA ALA A 101 -8.53 -21.39 4.00
C ALA A 101 -8.66 -21.26 5.52
N GLU A 102 -8.74 -22.41 6.20
CA GLU A 102 -8.78 -22.47 7.65
C GLU A 102 -7.38 -22.71 8.25
N PHE A 103 -7.01 -21.92 9.25
CA PHE A 103 -5.80 -22.17 10.04
C PHE A 103 -6.06 -23.27 11.08
N VAL A 104 -5.61 -24.50 10.79
CA VAL A 104 -5.87 -25.69 11.62
C VAL A 104 -5.02 -25.72 12.88
N ARG A 105 -3.69 -25.70 12.75
CA ARG A 105 -2.76 -25.67 13.90
C ARG A 105 -1.37 -25.18 13.50
N ALA A 106 -0.68 -24.56 14.46
CA ALA A 106 0.76 -24.36 14.40
C ALA A 106 1.47 -25.46 15.19
N ARG A 107 2.51 -26.08 14.64
CA ARG A 107 3.49 -26.87 15.41
C ARG A 107 4.81 -26.10 15.39
N LEU A 108 5.13 -25.42 16.49
CA LEU A 108 6.27 -24.51 16.58
C LEU A 108 7.26 -24.98 17.66
N PRO A 109 8.49 -25.37 17.31
CA PRO A 109 9.65 -24.97 18.08
C PRO A 109 10.19 -23.69 17.42
N ARG A 110 10.15 -22.55 18.11
CA ARG A 110 10.69 -21.31 17.53
C ARG A 110 12.19 -21.51 17.25
N HIS A 111 12.61 -21.46 15.98
CA HIS A 111 14.01 -21.17 15.66
C HIS A 111 14.25 -19.71 16.03
N ALA A 112 14.52 -19.46 17.31
CA ALA A 112 15.18 -18.22 17.67
C ALA A 112 16.57 -18.28 17.05
N ILE A 113 16.85 -17.38 16.11
CA ILE A 113 18.19 -17.18 15.61
C ILE A 113 18.95 -16.51 16.75
N PHE A 114 19.76 -17.29 17.46
CA PHE A 114 20.70 -16.77 18.44
C PHE A 114 22.03 -16.54 17.73
N ALA A 115 22.52 -15.31 17.70
CA ALA A 115 23.92 -15.06 17.38
C ALA A 115 24.74 -15.59 18.57
N GLY A 116 25.47 -16.69 18.35
CA GLY A 116 26.26 -17.36 19.38
C GLY A 116 27.38 -18.17 18.73
N GLY A 117 28.27 -18.73 19.57
CA GLY A 117 29.32 -19.63 19.09
C GLY A 117 28.71 -20.85 18.36
N ALA A 118 29.48 -21.43 17.42
CA ALA A 118 29.04 -22.62 16.69
C ALA A 118 28.68 -23.75 17.67
N PRO A 119 27.55 -24.46 17.49
CA PRO A 119 27.18 -25.56 18.36
C PRO A 119 28.27 -26.64 18.34
N THR A 120 28.63 -27.15 19.52
CA THR A 120 29.46 -28.36 19.63
C THR A 120 28.59 -29.62 19.54
N PRO A 121 29.15 -30.77 19.16
CA PRO A 121 28.43 -32.04 19.19
C PRO A 121 27.79 -32.34 20.55
N ALA A 122 28.49 -32.01 21.64
CA ALA A 122 28.00 -32.19 23.00
C ALA A 122 26.80 -31.28 23.34
N SER A 123 26.85 -29.99 22.94
CA SER A 123 25.72 -29.07 23.16
C SER A 123 24.49 -29.43 22.32
N HIS A 124 24.70 -29.98 21.12
CA HIS A 124 23.62 -30.46 20.27
C HIS A 124 22.93 -31.69 20.89
N GLN A 125 23.72 -32.64 21.42
CA GLN A 125 23.17 -33.82 22.09
C GLN A 125 22.37 -33.45 23.35
N ALA A 126 22.91 -32.57 24.20
CA ALA A 126 22.21 -32.09 25.39
C ALA A 126 20.85 -31.42 25.07
N TRP A 127 20.75 -30.70 23.94
CA TRP A 127 19.48 -30.10 23.49
C TRP A 127 18.44 -31.14 23.03
N LEU A 128 18.89 -32.22 22.38
CA LEU A 128 18.01 -33.31 21.96
C LEU A 128 17.47 -34.11 23.14
N ASP A 129 18.25 -34.21 24.22
CA ASP A 129 17.92 -35.01 25.40
C ASP A 129 16.92 -34.31 26.34
N GLY A 130 16.68 -33.00 26.17
CA GLY A 130 15.68 -32.20 26.90
C GLY A 130 16.22 -31.41 28.07
#